data_AF-A0A4R3LFB1-F1
#
_entry.id   AF-A0A4R3LFB1-F1
#
_cell.length_a   1.000
_cell.length_b   1.000
_cell.length_c   1.000
_cell.angle_alpha   90.00
_cell.angle_beta   90.00
_cell.angle_gamma   90.00
#
_symmetry.space_group_name_H-M   'P 1'
#
loop_
_entity.id
_entity.type
_entity.pdbx_description
1 polymer ?
#
loop_
_entity_poly.entity_id
_entity_poly.type
_entity_poly.pdbx_seq_one_letter_code
_entity_poly.pdbx_strand_id
1 'polypeptide(L)'
;MDMLKAKSRMYIFVGDAMQVARWGNSLAVRLPAAVVRELQLREGDEIEIVALERQRWAVRPASAPVEALRAVRRLRGRLPADFHFEREQAHERG
;
A
#
# COMPACT_ATOMS: atom_id res chain seq x y z
N MET A 1 14.45 20.52 14.89
CA MET A 1 15.40 19.57 14.32
C MET A 1 14.82 18.20 14.54
N ASP A 2 13.96 17.76 13.63
CA ASP A 2 13.56 16.35 13.61
C ASP A 2 13.38 15.89 12.16
N MET A 3 14.06 14.78 11.90
CA MET A 3 14.48 14.27 10.61
C MET A 3 13.40 13.32 10.10
N LEU A 4 12.27 13.85 9.63
CA LEU A 4 11.29 13.02 8.92
C LEU A 4 11.79 12.77 7.50
N LYS A 5 12.63 11.73 7.41
CA LYS A 5 13.08 11.01 6.22
C LYS A 5 12.21 11.32 5.00
N ALA A 6 12.75 12.14 4.09
CA ALA A 6 12.24 12.21 2.74
C ALA A 6 12.28 10.78 2.18
N LYS A 7 11.12 10.12 2.07
CA LYS A 7 11.01 8.85 1.34
C LYS A 7 11.35 9.20 -0.10
N SER A 8 12.58 8.89 -0.51
CA SER A 8 13.06 9.09 -1.86
C SER A 8 12.03 8.55 -2.85
N ARG A 9 11.47 9.44 -3.67
CA ARG A 9 10.63 9.04 -4.82
C ARG A 9 11.55 8.36 -5.82
N MET A 10 11.62 7.03 -5.78
CA MET A 10 12.39 6.27 -6.75
C MET A 10 11.55 6.07 -8.01
N TYR A 11 11.69 6.99 -8.96
CA TYR A 11 11.19 6.79 -10.33
C TYR A 11 12.18 5.89 -11.07
N ILE A 12 11.87 4.60 -11.16
CA ILE A 12 12.73 3.66 -11.88
C ILE A 12 12.35 3.71 -13.36
N PHE A 13 13.04 4.56 -14.11
CA PHE A 13 13.15 4.45 -15.56
C PHE A 13 14.54 3.89 -15.88
N VAL A 14 14.65 2.57 -15.94
CA VAL A 14 15.89 1.89 -16.36
C VAL A 14 15.65 1.33 -17.75
N GLY A 15 16.05 2.07 -18.78
CA GLY A 15 15.93 1.69 -20.20
C GLY A 15 14.59 2.07 -20.86
N ASP A 16 14.38 1.56 -22.08
CA ASP A 16 13.15 1.71 -22.86
C ASP A 16 11.90 1.43 -22.00
N ALA A 17 10.81 2.13 -22.30
CA ALA A 17 9.57 2.07 -21.52
C ALA A 17 9.13 0.63 -21.22
N MET A 18 8.73 0.40 -19.97
CA MET A 18 8.24 -0.91 -19.54
C MET A 18 6.99 -1.32 -20.34
N GLN A 19 7.04 -2.51 -20.93
CA GLN A 19 5.93 -3.04 -21.72
C GLN A 19 5.02 -3.93 -20.87
N VAL A 20 3.72 -3.83 -21.14
CA VAL A 20 2.71 -4.72 -20.58
C VAL A 20 2.74 -6.05 -21.34
N ALA A 21 2.69 -7.16 -20.61
CA ALA A 21 2.63 -8.51 -21.15
C ALA A 21 1.40 -9.26 -20.61
N ARG A 22 1.10 -10.42 -21.18
CA ARG A 22 -0.01 -11.29 -20.74
C ARG A 22 0.51 -12.41 -19.84
N TRP A 23 -0.13 -12.61 -18.68
CA TRP A 23 0.08 -13.73 -17.78
C TRP A 23 -1.26 -14.41 -17.51
N GLY A 24 -1.44 -15.61 -18.08
CA GLY A 24 -2.74 -16.28 -18.10
C GLY A 24 -3.81 -15.40 -18.76
N ASN A 25 -4.91 -15.15 -18.04
CA ASN A 25 -6.03 -14.30 -18.49
C ASN A 25 -5.87 -12.82 -18.10
N SER A 26 -4.71 -12.43 -17.57
CA SER A 26 -4.47 -11.10 -17.03
C SER A 26 -3.28 -10.40 -17.69
N LEU A 27 -3.22 -9.08 -17.52
CA LEU A 27 -2.08 -8.26 -17.92
C LEU A 27 -1.11 -8.11 -16.76
N ALA A 28 0.18 -8.03 -17.08
CA ALA A 28 1.27 -7.92 -16.12
C ALA A 28 2.32 -6.94 -16.62
N VAL A 29 2.99 -6.29 -15.67
CA VAL A 29 4.22 -5.53 -15.90
C VAL A 29 5.36 -6.22 -15.18
N ARG A 30 6.57 -6.11 -15.72
CA ARG A 30 7.76 -6.56 -15.00
C ARG A 30 8.01 -5.62 -13.83
N LEU A 31 8.47 -6.14 -12.69
CA LEU A 31 9.00 -5.29 -11.62
C LEU A 31 10.51 -5.12 -11.81
N PRO A 32 11.04 -3.89 -11.77
CA PRO A 32 12.48 -3.69 -11.84
C PRO A 32 13.19 -4.36 -10.67
N ALA A 33 14.42 -4.84 -10.88
CA ALA A 33 15.20 -5.54 -9.86
C ALA A 33 15.45 -4.69 -8.59
N ALA A 34 15.46 -3.36 -8.70
CA ALA A 34 15.58 -2.47 -7.56
C ALA A 34 14.32 -2.50 -6.67
N VAL A 35 13.11 -2.54 -7.26
CA VAL A 35 11.85 -2.67 -6.51
C VAL A 35 11.79 -4.00 -5.78
N VAL A 36 12.12 -5.09 -6.48
CA VAL A 36 12.13 -6.45 -5.90
C VAL A 36 13.05 -6.52 -4.69
N ARG A 37 14.25 -5.94 -4.79
CA ARG A 37 15.22 -5.89 -3.69
C ARG A 37 14.76 -5.02 -2.52
N GLU A 38 14.24 -3.83 -2.78
CA GLU A 38 13.80 -2.91 -1.73
C GLU A 38 12.60 -3.45 -0.95
N LEU A 39 11.64 -4.05 -1.66
CA LEU A 39 10.45 -4.66 -1.07
C LEU A 39 10.69 -6.10 -0.59
N GLN A 40 11.89 -6.65 -0.79
CA GLN A 40 12.30 -8.01 -0.43
C GLN A 40 11.37 -9.10 -0.99
N LEU A 41 10.82 -8.87 -2.18
CA LEU A 41 9.87 -9.77 -2.83
C LEU A 41 10.55 -11.03 -3.32
N ARG A 42 9.82 -12.14 -3.26
CA ARG A 42 10.17 -13.45 -3.78
C ARG A 42 9.08 -13.93 -4.74
N GLU A 43 9.42 -14.94 -5.53
CA GLU A 43 8.41 -15.59 -6.37
C GLU A 43 7.29 -16.18 -5.49
N GLY A 44 6.04 -15.91 -5.89
CA GLY A 44 4.84 -16.33 -5.15
C GLY A 44 4.37 -15.34 -4.07
N ASP A 45 5.13 -14.27 -3.78
CA ASP A 45 4.69 -13.25 -2.83
C ASP A 45 3.49 -12.48 -3.37
N GLU A 46 2.53 -12.22 -2.48
CA GLU A 46 1.40 -11.34 -2.78
C GLU A 46 1.80 -9.87 -2.62
N ILE A 47 1.36 -9.06 -3.59
CA ILE A 47 1.56 -7.61 -3.59
C ILE A 47 0.24 -6.88 -3.82
N GLU A 48 0.19 -5.64 -3.35
CA GLU A 48 -0.91 -4.72 -3.59
C GLU A 48 -0.42 -3.53 -4.42
N ILE A 49 -1.23 -3.12 -5.40
CA ILE A 49 -1.06 -1.87 -6.13
C ILE A 49 -2.13 -0.89 -5.64
N VAL A 50 -1.71 0.23 -5.06
CA VAL A 50 -2.61 1.22 -4.45
C VAL A 50 -2.46 2.58 -5.12
N ALA A 51 -3.58 3.27 -5.35
CA ALA A 51 -3.56 4.64 -5.86
C ALA A 51 -3.12 5.60 -4.74
N LEU A 52 -2.13 6.45 -5.04
CA LEU A 52 -1.73 7.55 -4.15
C LEU A 52 -2.39 8.86 -4.57
N GLU A 53 -2.43 9.13 -5.88
CA GLU A 53 -3.12 10.28 -6.49
C GLU A 53 -3.38 9.99 -7.97
N ARG A 54 -3.85 10.99 -8.71
CA ARG A 54 -4.01 10.90 -10.17
C ARG A 54 -2.70 10.47 -10.80
N GLN A 55 -2.72 9.34 -11.50
CA GLN A 55 -1.58 8.75 -12.21
C GLN A 55 -0.37 8.36 -11.35
N ARG A 56 -0.43 8.45 -10.01
CA ARG A 56 0.60 7.90 -9.12
C ARG A 56 0.07 6.72 -8.35
N TRP A 57 0.76 5.61 -8.51
CA TRP A 57 0.45 4.35 -7.86
C TRP A 57 1.66 3.87 -7.06
N ALA A 58 1.42 3.14 -5.98
CA ALA A 58 2.45 2.50 -5.20
C ALA A 58 2.26 0.99 -5.23
N VAL A 59 3.37 0.27 -5.22
CA VAL A 59 3.42 -1.18 -5.01
C VAL A 59 3.91 -1.43 -3.59
N ARG A 60 3.25 -2.35 -2.88
CA ARG A 60 3.67 -2.79 -1.55
C ARG A 60 3.45 -4.30 -1.38
N PRO A 61 4.20 -4.98 -0.50
CA PRO A 61 3.82 -6.33 -0.06
C PRO A 61 2.40 -6.33 0.49
N ALA A 62 1.65 -7.39 0.23
CA ALA A 62 0.32 -7.56 0.84
C ALA A 62 0.46 -7.57 2.36
N SER A 63 -0.44 -6.86 3.05
CA SER A 63 -0.38 -6.81 4.51
C SER A 63 -0.82 -8.14 5.09
N ALA A 64 0.08 -8.84 5.79
CA ALA A 64 -0.30 -10.05 6.50
C ALA A 64 -1.45 -9.75 7.49
N PRO A 65 -2.42 -10.67 7.69
CA PRO A 65 -3.53 -10.48 8.63
C PRO A 65 -3.08 -10.04 10.04
N VAL A 66 -1.91 -10.51 10.46
CA VAL A 66 -1.28 -10.14 11.73
C VAL A 66 -0.89 -8.65 11.77
N GLU A 67 -0.36 -8.09 10.69
CA GLU A 67 0.00 -6.67 10.60
C GLU A 67 -1.24 -5.77 10.57
N ALA A 68 -2.29 -6.19 9.86
CA ALA A 68 -3.59 -5.51 9.90
C ALA A 68 -4.15 -5.50 11.33
N LEU A 69 -4.12 -6.64 12.02
CA LEU A 69 -4.56 -6.73 13.41
C LEU A 69 -3.69 -5.89 14.36
N ARG A 70 -2.37 -5.86 14.16
CA ARG A 70 -1.46 -4.96 14.90
C ARG A 70 -1.84 -3.50 14.68
N ALA A 71 -2.17 -3.10 13.46
CA ALA A 71 -2.59 -1.74 13.15
C ALA A 71 -3.87 -1.34 13.90
N VAL A 72 -4.89 -2.20 13.91
CA VAL A 72 -6.13 -1.98 14.68
C VAL A 72 -5.83 -1.90 16.18
N ARG A 73 -4.97 -2.78 16.70
CA ARG A 73 -4.61 -2.80 18.12
C ARG A 73 -3.94 -1.50 18.58
N ARG A 74 -3.21 -0.77 17.72
CA ARG A 74 -2.63 0.54 18.04
C ARG A 74 -3.67 1.64 18.33
N LEU A 75 -4.92 1.45 17.91
CA LEU A 75 -6.01 2.40 18.12
C LEU A 75 -6.78 2.14 19.43
N ARG A 76 -6.46 1.05 20.16
CA ARG A 76 -7.10 0.74 21.44
C ARG A 76 -6.86 1.84 22.47
N GLY A 77 -7.87 2.11 23.29
CA GLY A 77 -7.81 3.09 24.38
C GLY A 77 -7.83 4.55 23.94
N ARG A 78 -8.02 4.85 22.65
CA ARG A 78 -8.14 6.22 22.14
C ARG A 78 -9.57 6.77 22.17
N LEU A 79 -10.56 5.90 22.32
CA LEU A 79 -11.96 6.31 22.40
C LEU A 79 -12.29 6.70 23.86
N PRO A 80 -13.08 7.76 24.06
CA PRO A 80 -13.63 8.10 25.37
C PRO A 80 -14.37 6.92 26.02
N ALA A 81 -14.41 6.89 27.35
CA ALA A 81 -15.06 5.81 28.10
C ALA A 81 -16.57 5.70 27.82
N ASP A 82 -17.18 6.81 27.44
CA ASP A 82 -18.60 7.00 27.10
C ASP A 82 -18.85 6.99 25.58
N PHE A 83 -17.85 6.67 24.77
CA PHE A 83 -18.00 6.66 23.32
C PHE A 83 -18.98 5.58 22.86
N HIS A 84 -20.07 6.00 22.24
CA HIS A 84 -21.04 5.14 21.57
C HIS A 84 -20.98 5.39 20.05
N PHE A 85 -20.84 4.33 19.27
CA PHE A 85 -20.85 4.43 17.81
C PHE A 85 -22.28 4.26 17.28
N GLU A 86 -22.88 5.36 16.80
CA GLU A 86 -24.16 5.32 16.10
C GLU A 86 -23.98 5.43 14.60
N ARG A 87 -24.43 4.38 13.90
CA ARG A 87 -24.31 4.25 12.44
C ARG A 87 -25.08 5.35 11.70
N GLU A 88 -26.32 5.62 12.11
CA GLU A 88 -27.22 6.56 11.43
C GLU A 88 -26.64 7.99 11.44
N GLN A 89 -26.19 8.49 12.60
CA GLN A 89 -25.55 9.81 12.73
C GLN A 89 -24.28 9.96 11.86
N ALA A 90 -23.56 8.86 11.60
CA ALA A 90 -22.34 8.90 10.78
C ALA A 90 -22.62 8.99 9.27
N HIS A 91 -23.81 8.61 8.82
CA HIS A 91 -24.22 8.62 7.41
C HIS A 91 -25.00 9.87 7.00
N GLU A 92 -25.42 10.72 7.96
CA GLU A 92 -26.18 11.95 7.69
C GLU A 92 -25.39 13.07 7.00
N ARG A 93 -24.08 12.89 6.78
CA ARG A 93 -23.26 13.82 5.98
C ARG A 93 -23.38 13.49 4.49
N GLY A 94 -24.58 13.68 3.95
CA GLY A 94 -24.87 13.69 2.50
C GLY A 94 -24.45 14.99 1.85
#